data_AF-A0A7D8UGC9-F1
#
_entry.id   AF-A0A7D8UGC9-F1
#
_cell.length_a   1.000
_cell.length_b   1.000
_cell.length_c   1.000
_cell.angle_alpha   90.00
_cell.angle_beta   90.00
_cell.angle_gamma   90.00
#
_symmetry.space_group_name_H-M   'P 1'
#
loop_
_entity.id
_entity.type
_entity.pdbx_description
1 polymer ?
#
loop_
_entity_poly.entity_id
_entity_poly.type
_entity_poly.pdbx_seq_one_letter_code
_entity_poly.pdbx_strand_id
1 'polypeptide(L)'
;MIPHRPNFRGIGELPPVVAELLRGLGSRGVELAAVGSDRVAWRGELLPGEVAELRQHKLDVLFMLTAPVAGEEGRYVLAERLGVAEELGLPTHPGSPAWLIATGEAIDADRATPDPLPPLPEPPEGADAWGDVPCVPLFRSDPEHPDRRASRTGSGWQHTRARRRG
;
A
#
# COMPACT_ATOMS: atom_id res chain seq x y z
N MET A 1 36.14 -20.05 1.56
CA MET A 1 34.99 -20.27 0.66
C MET A 1 33.89 -19.35 1.15
N ILE A 2 33.77 -18.15 0.57
CA ILE A 2 32.78 -17.15 1.00
C ILE A 2 31.47 -17.54 0.29
N PRO A 3 30.39 -17.90 1.00
CA PRO A 3 29.12 -18.18 0.34
C PRO A 3 28.68 -16.92 -0.39
N HIS A 4 28.34 -17.08 -1.68
CA HIS A 4 27.72 -16.03 -2.48
C HIS A 4 26.55 -15.43 -1.68
N ARG A 5 26.67 -14.17 -1.28
CA ARG A 5 25.50 -13.40 -0.85
C ARG A 5 24.55 -13.41 -2.06
N PRO A 6 23.30 -13.87 -1.92
CA PRO A 6 22.33 -13.69 -3.00
C PRO A 6 22.30 -12.20 -3.36
N ASN A 7 22.36 -11.90 -4.65
CA ASN A 7 22.35 -10.53 -5.17
C ASN A 7 21.21 -9.77 -4.49
N PHE A 8 21.58 -8.87 -3.61
CA PHE A 8 20.68 -8.29 -2.65
C PHE A 8 19.83 -7.25 -3.36
N ARG A 9 18.55 -7.56 -3.50
CA ARG A 9 17.54 -6.67 -4.06
C ARG A 9 17.06 -5.78 -2.92
N GLY A 10 17.09 -4.45 -3.07
CA GLY A 10 16.45 -3.54 -2.09
C GLY A 10 14.96 -3.88 -1.96
N ILE A 11 14.25 -3.42 -0.91
CA ILE A 11 12.82 -3.75 -0.76
C ILE A 11 11.96 -3.27 -1.94
N GLY A 12 12.34 -2.18 -2.63
CA GLY A 12 11.70 -1.77 -3.89
C GLY A 12 11.85 -2.76 -5.06
N GLU A 13 12.75 -3.74 -4.94
CA GLU A 13 12.97 -4.79 -5.93
C GLU A 13 12.33 -6.14 -5.54
N LEU A 14 11.64 -6.20 -4.39
CA LEU A 14 10.88 -7.39 -4.00
C LEU A 14 9.68 -7.58 -4.96
N PRO A 15 9.40 -8.82 -5.39
CA PRO A 15 8.25 -9.11 -6.24
C PRO A 15 6.91 -8.72 -5.55
N PRO A 16 5.91 -8.18 -6.29
CA PRO A 16 4.61 -7.79 -5.72
C PRO A 16 3.92 -8.95 -5.00
N VAL A 17 4.10 -10.17 -5.53
CA VAL A 17 3.56 -11.40 -4.96
C VAL A 17 4.02 -11.62 -3.52
N VAL A 18 5.21 -11.14 -3.13
CA VAL A 18 5.68 -11.25 -1.74
C VAL A 18 4.86 -10.33 -0.82
N ALA A 19 4.58 -9.10 -1.23
CA ALA A 19 3.75 -8.18 -0.45
C ALA A 19 2.31 -8.69 -0.28
N GLU A 20 1.73 -9.20 -1.37
CA GLU A 20 0.41 -9.83 -1.37
C GLU A 20 0.36 -11.07 -0.46
N LEU A 21 1.34 -11.96 -0.59
CA LEU A 21 1.48 -13.14 0.26
C LEU A 21 1.50 -12.75 1.74
N LEU A 22 2.38 -11.83 2.17
CA LEU A 22 2.50 -11.47 3.58
C LEU A 22 1.19 -10.90 4.15
N ARG A 23 0.50 -10.03 3.41
CA ARG A 23 -0.81 -9.50 3.85
C ARG A 23 -1.87 -10.59 3.90
N GLY A 24 -1.90 -11.48 2.91
CA GLY A 24 -2.81 -12.63 2.87
C GLY A 24 -2.62 -13.56 4.07
N LEU A 25 -1.37 -13.83 4.45
CA LEU A 25 -1.04 -14.63 5.63
C LEU A 25 -1.44 -13.92 6.93
N GLY A 26 -1.02 -12.66 7.10
CA GLY A 26 -1.28 -11.90 8.32
C GLY A 26 -2.76 -11.64 8.56
N SER A 27 -3.54 -11.33 7.51
CA SER A 27 -5.00 -11.13 7.62
C SER A 27 -5.77 -12.37 8.06
N ARG A 28 -5.20 -13.57 7.86
CA ARG A 28 -5.76 -14.86 8.31
C ARG A 28 -5.19 -15.32 9.66
N GLY A 29 -4.36 -14.49 10.31
CA GLY A 29 -3.75 -14.82 11.59
C GLY A 29 -2.64 -15.87 11.51
N VAL A 30 -2.06 -16.08 10.33
CA VAL A 30 -0.87 -16.93 10.19
C VAL A 30 0.34 -16.21 10.78
N GLU A 31 1.19 -16.96 11.46
CA GLU A 31 2.48 -16.48 11.94
C GLU A 31 3.61 -17.21 11.25
N LEU A 32 4.72 -16.50 11.04
CA LEU A 32 5.95 -17.03 10.48
C LEU A 32 7.09 -16.91 11.48
N ALA A 33 8.04 -17.82 11.42
CA ALA A 33 9.27 -17.75 12.21
C ALA A 33 10.45 -18.27 11.40
N ALA A 34 11.60 -17.59 11.52
CA ALA A 34 12.86 -18.12 11.02
C ALA A 34 13.36 -19.24 11.94
N VAL A 35 13.63 -20.42 11.35
CA VAL A 35 14.19 -21.58 12.03
C VAL A 35 15.56 -21.88 11.43
N GLY A 36 16.60 -21.34 12.06
CA GLY A 36 17.95 -21.34 11.49
C GLY A 36 18.08 -20.36 10.32
N SER A 37 19.04 -20.61 9.42
CA SER A 37 19.35 -19.72 8.30
C SER A 37 18.61 -20.04 7.01
N ASP A 38 17.89 -21.16 6.92
CA ASP A 38 17.35 -21.68 5.65
C ASP A 38 15.91 -22.20 5.73
N ARG A 39 15.22 -22.08 6.86
CA ARG A 39 13.85 -22.61 7.04
C ARG A 39 12.90 -21.61 7.65
N VAL A 40 11.71 -21.53 7.07
CA VAL A 40 10.57 -20.79 7.64
C VAL A 40 9.63 -21.82 8.26
N ALA A 41 9.35 -21.67 9.55
CA ALA A 41 8.22 -22.34 10.19
C ALA A 41 7.02 -21.41 10.19
N TRP A 42 5.82 -21.99 10.28
CA TRP A 42 4.59 -21.22 10.38
C TRP A 42 3.63 -21.84 11.39
N ARG A 43 2.76 -20.99 11.94
CA ARG A 43 1.61 -21.36 12.78
C ARG A 43 0.34 -20.85 12.10
N GLY A 44 -0.68 -21.70 12.03
CA GLY A 44 -1.91 -21.44 11.27
C GLY A 44 -1.99 -22.26 9.99
N GLU A 45 -3.12 -22.15 9.29
CA GLU A 45 -3.40 -22.92 8.08
C GLU A 45 -2.89 -22.19 6.83
N LEU A 46 -2.14 -22.88 5.99
CA LEU A 46 -1.69 -22.38 4.69
C LEU A 46 -2.43 -23.08 3.56
N LEU A 47 -2.85 -22.29 2.57
CA LEU A 47 -3.39 -22.80 1.31
C LEU A 47 -2.25 -23.38 0.46
N PRO A 48 -2.52 -24.37 -0.41
CA PRO A 48 -1.49 -24.97 -1.26
C PRO A 48 -0.71 -23.96 -2.13
N GLY A 49 -1.38 -22.92 -2.62
CA GLY A 49 -0.75 -21.84 -3.39
C GLY A 49 0.24 -21.03 -2.55
N GLU A 50 -0.13 -20.67 -1.32
CA GLU A 50 0.72 -19.92 -0.40
C GLU A 50 1.95 -20.73 0.03
N VAL A 51 1.80 -22.06 0.20
CA VAL A 51 2.94 -22.95 0.46
C VAL A 51 3.92 -22.94 -0.72
N ALA A 52 3.42 -22.93 -1.95
CA ALA A 52 4.25 -22.85 -3.14
C ALA A 52 4.98 -21.49 -3.24
N GLU A 53 4.26 -20.39 -3.00
CA GLU A 53 4.82 -19.03 -3.01
C GLU A 53 5.87 -18.83 -1.89
N LEU A 54 5.58 -19.29 -0.66
CA LEU A 54 6.54 -19.27 0.45
C LEU A 54 7.81 -20.07 0.13
N ARG A 55 7.69 -21.20 -0.56
CA ARG A 55 8.86 -21.98 -1.00
C ARG A 55 9.67 -21.25 -2.06
N GLN A 56 8.99 -20.62 -3.01
CA GLN A 56 9.62 -19.87 -4.08
C GLN A 56 10.35 -18.63 -3.56
N HIS A 57 9.74 -17.89 -2.63
CA HIS A 57 10.27 -16.65 -2.04
C HIS A 57 10.88 -16.82 -0.66
N LYS A 58 11.28 -18.06 -0.32
CA LYS A 58 11.75 -18.42 1.02
C LYS A 58 12.86 -17.53 1.54
N LEU A 59 13.84 -17.21 0.69
CA LEU A 59 14.99 -16.41 1.08
C LEU A 59 14.62 -14.95 1.34
N ASP A 60 13.71 -14.39 0.55
CA ASP A 60 13.20 -13.03 0.74
C ASP A 60 12.46 -12.94 2.09
N VAL A 61 11.60 -13.92 2.37
CA VAL A 61 10.84 -14.01 3.63
C VAL A 61 11.77 -14.22 4.84
N LEU A 62 12.74 -15.13 4.74
CA LEU A 62 13.74 -15.35 5.80
C LEU A 62 14.54 -14.10 6.11
N PHE A 63 14.96 -13.38 5.06
CA PHE A 63 15.68 -12.15 5.24
C PHE A 63 14.82 -11.13 6.01
N MET A 64 13.57 -10.91 5.60
CA MET A 64 12.69 -9.95 6.29
C MET A 64 12.44 -10.33 7.75
N LEU A 65 12.29 -11.62 8.05
CA LEU A 65 12.10 -12.11 9.42
C LEU A 65 13.33 -11.89 10.33
N THR A 66 14.52 -11.71 9.76
CA THR A 66 15.78 -11.56 10.52
C THR A 66 16.32 -10.13 10.51
N ALA A 67 16.07 -9.38 9.44
CA ALA A 67 16.46 -8.00 9.27
C ALA A 67 15.46 -7.30 8.32
N PRO A 68 14.38 -6.68 8.82
CA PRO A 68 13.49 -5.90 7.96
C PRO A 68 14.26 -4.68 7.41
N VAL A 69 14.38 -4.55 6.08
CA VAL A 69 15.07 -3.42 5.45
C VAL A 69 14.15 -2.71 4.48
N ALA A 70 13.17 -1.96 5.00
CA ALA A 70 12.39 -1.05 4.14
C ALA A 70 13.22 0.15 3.70
N GLY A 71 12.86 0.72 2.55
CA GLY A 71 13.23 2.07 2.13
C GLY A 71 12.61 3.12 3.06
N GLU A 72 12.78 4.40 2.74
CA GLU A 72 12.35 5.47 3.65
C GLU A 72 10.84 5.47 3.88
N GLU A 73 10.05 5.41 2.79
CA GLU A 73 8.59 5.38 2.86
C GLU A 73 8.09 4.10 3.53
N GLY A 74 8.63 2.95 3.15
CA GLY A 74 8.27 1.67 3.77
C GLY A 74 8.62 1.62 5.25
N ARG A 75 9.71 2.24 5.70
CA ARG A 75 10.03 2.36 7.14
C ARG A 75 8.99 3.18 7.89
N TYR A 76 8.54 4.28 7.29
CA TYR A 76 7.49 5.11 7.87
C TYR A 76 6.18 4.31 8.00
N VAL A 77 5.72 3.68 6.91
CA VAL A 77 4.50 2.86 6.91
C VAL A 77 4.61 1.70 7.90
N LEU A 78 5.74 0.99 7.92
CA LEU A 78 5.97 -0.11 8.86
C LEU A 78 5.88 0.37 10.31
N ALA A 79 6.53 1.49 10.65
CA ALA A 79 6.52 2.05 11.99
C ALA A 79 5.11 2.52 12.40
N GLU A 80 4.40 3.21 11.52
CA GLU A 80 3.03 3.67 11.77
C GLU A 80 2.10 2.48 12.05
N ARG A 81 2.13 1.45 11.19
CA ARG A 81 1.26 0.28 11.33
C ARG A 81 1.58 -0.55 12.56
N LEU A 82 2.85 -0.74 12.89
CA LEU A 82 3.24 -1.45 14.11
C LEU A 82 2.89 -0.65 15.37
N GLY A 83 2.99 0.68 15.35
CA GLY A 83 2.54 1.54 16.45
C GLY A 83 1.05 1.40 16.73
N VAL A 84 0.22 1.45 15.68
CA VAL A 84 -1.23 1.20 15.79
C VAL A 84 -1.52 -0.21 16.33
N ALA A 85 -0.81 -1.23 15.85
CA ALA A 85 -0.97 -2.59 16.33
C ALA A 85 -0.61 -2.75 17.82
N GLU A 86 0.45 -2.08 18.27
CA GLU A 86 0.87 -2.07 19.67
C GLU A 86 -0.18 -1.39 20.57
N GLU A 87 -0.74 -0.25 20.15
CA GLU A 87 -1.83 0.43 20.87
C GLU A 87 -3.08 -0.46 21.02
N LEU A 88 -3.33 -1.33 20.05
CA LEU A 88 -4.41 -2.32 20.07
C LEU A 88 -4.05 -3.60 20.85
N GLY A 89 -2.84 -3.71 21.41
CA GLY A 89 -2.36 -4.88 22.13
C GLY A 89 -2.12 -6.11 21.23
N LEU A 90 -1.92 -5.89 19.92
CA LEU A 90 -1.61 -6.96 18.98
C LEU A 90 -0.11 -7.29 18.99
N PRO A 91 0.29 -8.55 18.77
CA PRO A 91 1.70 -8.90 18.67
C PRO A 91 2.37 -8.20 17.47
N THR A 92 3.52 -7.55 17.70
CA THR A 92 4.28 -6.78 16.70
C THR A 92 5.67 -7.34 16.38
N HIS A 93 6.04 -8.47 16.98
CA HIS A 93 7.33 -9.13 16.74
C HIS A 93 7.43 -9.62 15.28
N PRO A 94 8.65 -9.77 14.72
CA PRO A 94 8.84 -10.29 13.36
C PRO A 94 8.10 -11.60 13.12
N GLY A 95 7.30 -11.63 12.05
CA GLY A 95 6.50 -12.80 11.66
C GLY A 95 5.14 -12.94 12.35
N SER A 96 4.81 -12.08 13.30
CA SER A 96 3.45 -11.96 13.84
C SER A 96 2.45 -11.46 12.78
N PRO A 97 1.12 -11.66 12.95
CA PRO A 97 0.16 -11.34 11.90
C PRO A 97 0.13 -9.83 11.57
N ALA A 98 0.20 -8.97 12.60
CA ALA A 98 0.26 -7.52 12.40
C ALA A 98 1.56 -7.11 11.71
N TRP A 99 2.68 -7.74 12.06
CA TRP A 99 3.96 -7.50 11.39
C TRP A 99 3.95 -7.91 9.92
N LEU A 100 3.32 -9.04 9.57
CA LEU A 100 3.21 -9.50 8.18
C LEU A 100 2.39 -8.53 7.33
N ILE A 101 1.27 -8.03 7.87
CA ILE A 101 0.44 -7.01 7.18
C ILE A 101 1.26 -5.73 6.99
N ALA A 102 1.86 -5.20 8.06
CA ALA A 102 2.63 -3.97 8.02
C ALA A 102 3.83 -4.06 7.07
N THR A 103 4.51 -5.19 7.04
CA THR A 103 5.64 -5.43 6.12
C THR A 103 5.18 -5.49 4.67
N GLY A 104 4.06 -6.18 4.38
CA GLY A 104 3.50 -6.20 3.02
C GLY A 104 3.06 -4.82 2.54
N GLU A 105 2.48 -4.00 3.42
CA GLU A 105 2.16 -2.60 3.10
C GLU A 105 3.40 -1.73 2.89
N ALA A 106 4.45 -1.90 3.71
CA ALA A 106 5.71 -1.20 3.56
C ALA A 106 6.40 -1.47 2.22
N ILE A 107 6.37 -2.73 1.74
CA ILE A 107 6.91 -3.10 0.43
C ILE A 107 6.18 -2.35 -0.69
N ASP A 108 4.85 -2.26 -0.62
CA ASP A 108 4.07 -1.54 -1.63
C ASP A 108 4.32 -0.02 -1.56
N ALA A 109 4.51 0.54 -0.37
CA ALA A 109 4.78 1.96 -0.19
C ALA A 109 6.15 2.37 -0.79
N ASP A 110 7.19 1.57 -0.55
CA ASP A 110 8.51 1.77 -1.17
C ASP A 110 8.44 1.69 -2.70
N ARG A 111 7.57 0.85 -3.26
CA ARG A 111 7.38 0.71 -4.72
C ARG A 111 6.56 1.85 -5.31
N ALA A 112 5.60 2.39 -4.55
CA ALA A 112 4.74 3.48 -4.96
C ALA A 112 5.46 4.83 -4.93
N THR A 113 6.57 4.92 -4.19
CA THR A 113 7.40 6.12 -4.13
C THR A 113 8.15 6.26 -5.46
N PRO A 114 7.82 7.24 -6.32
CA PRO A 114 8.60 7.48 -7.52
C PRO A 114 10.02 7.90 -7.13
N ASP A 115 10.99 7.65 -8.01
CA ASP A 115 12.35 8.19 -7.86
C ASP A 115 12.26 9.67 -7.44
N PRO A 116 13.09 10.12 -6.49
CA PRO A 116 13.14 11.54 -6.14
C PRO A 116 13.29 12.32 -7.43
N LEU A 117 12.36 13.25 -7.69
CA LEU A 117 12.39 14.10 -8.88
C LEU A 117 13.82 14.65 -9.02
N PRO A 118 14.41 14.63 -10.23
CA PRO A 118 15.71 15.25 -10.43
C PRO A 118 15.64 16.67 -9.85
N PRO A 119 16.71 17.16 -9.20
CA PRO A 119 16.72 18.49 -8.63
C PRO A 119 16.23 19.46 -9.71
N LEU A 120 15.21 20.25 -9.37
CA LEU A 120 14.68 21.26 -10.29
C LEU A 120 15.88 22.07 -10.80
N PRO A 121 15.97 22.36 -12.12
CA PRO A 121 17.04 23.20 -12.62
C PRO A 121 17.06 24.47 -11.79
N GLU A 122 18.24 24.85 -11.31
CA GLU A 122 18.39 26.12 -10.59
C GLU A 122 17.76 27.21 -11.46
N PRO A 123 16.97 28.12 -10.86
CA PRO A 123 16.41 29.23 -11.61
C PRO A 123 17.57 29.96 -12.29
N PRO A 124 17.42 30.37 -13.57
CA PRO A 124 18.51 31.07 -14.25
C PRO A 124 18.91 32.28 -13.39
N GLU A 125 20.22 32.50 -13.22
CA GLU A 125 20.75 33.68 -12.54
C GLU A 125 20.08 34.94 -13.12
N GLY A 126 19.35 35.68 -12.27
CA GLY A 126 18.55 36.85 -12.67
C GLY A 126 17.04 36.61 -12.82
N ALA A 127 16.53 35.41 -12.50
CA ALA A 127 15.10 35.21 -12.29
C ALA A 127 14.68 35.80 -10.93
N ASP A 128 14.38 37.09 -10.94
CA ASP A 128 13.78 37.78 -9.82
C ASP A 128 12.48 37.06 -9.42
N ALA A 129 12.38 36.69 -8.14
CA ALA A 129 11.18 36.12 -7.57
C ALA A 129 9.98 37.04 -7.91
N TRP A 130 9.04 36.53 -8.69
CA TRP A 130 7.82 37.21 -9.12
C TRP A 130 8.00 38.35 -10.14
N GLY A 131 8.64 38.06 -11.27
CA GLY A 131 8.47 38.86 -12.49
C GLY A 131 7.05 38.70 -13.06
N ASP A 132 6.16 39.63 -12.72
CA ASP A 132 4.99 40.10 -13.50
C ASP A 132 4.26 39.06 -14.38
N VAL A 133 3.90 37.91 -13.79
CA VAL A 133 2.96 36.99 -14.44
C VAL A 133 1.57 37.64 -14.32
N PRO A 134 0.93 38.08 -15.42
CA PRO A 134 -0.45 38.52 -15.32
C PRO A 134 -1.25 37.34 -14.75
N CYS A 135 -1.93 37.57 -13.63
CA CYS A 135 -2.87 36.62 -13.07
C CYS A 135 -3.93 36.30 -14.14
N VAL A 136 -3.72 35.22 -14.90
CA VAL A 136 -4.77 34.65 -15.72
C VAL A 136 -5.67 33.88 -14.74
N PRO A 137 -6.92 34.32 -14.49
CA PRO A 137 -7.82 33.53 -13.66
C PRO A 137 -8.08 32.20 -14.39
N LEU A 138 -7.59 31.10 -13.81
CA LEU A 138 -7.77 29.74 -14.32
C LEU A 138 -9.21 29.21 -14.14
N PHE A 139 -10.18 30.09 -13.83
CA PHE A 139 -11.60 29.76 -13.80
C PHE A 139 -12.40 30.94 -14.32
N ARG A 140 -12.73 30.92 -15.62
CA ARG A 140 -13.97 31.54 -16.10
C ARG A 140 -15.06 30.51 -15.85
N SER A 141 -15.77 30.65 -14.73
CA SER A 141 -17.13 30.13 -14.64
C SER A 141 -17.93 30.82 -15.75
N ASP A 142 -18.37 30.08 -16.76
CA ASP A 142 -19.41 30.55 -17.68
C ASP A 142 -20.68 30.81 -16.87
N PRO A 143 -21.22 32.03 -16.86
CA PRO A 143 -22.54 32.31 -16.37
C PRO A 143 -23.43 32.63 -17.57
N GLU A 144 -23.72 31.62 -18.40
CA GLU A 144 -24.80 31.72 -19.38
C GLU A 144 -25.85 30.65 -19.10
N HIS A 145 -26.68 30.94 -18.11
CA HIS A 145 -28.09 30.60 -18.22
C HIS A 145 -28.93 31.77 -17.69
N PRO A 146 -29.74 32.38 -18.57
CA PRO A 146 -31.17 32.08 -18.61
C PRO A 146 -31.67 31.96 -20.07
N ASP A 147 -32.71 31.20 -20.40
CA ASP A 147 -34.08 31.52 -20.01
C ASP A 147 -35.07 30.34 -20.17
N ARG A 148 -36.22 30.56 -19.54
CA ARG A 148 -37.33 29.67 -19.14
C ARG A 148 -38.28 29.20 -20.26
N ARG A 149 -39.13 28.23 -19.84
CA ARG A 149 -40.45 27.77 -20.37
C ARG A 149 -40.37 26.89 -21.61
N ALA A 150 -41.04 25.74 -21.73
CA ALA A 150 -42.14 25.09 -21.02
C ALA A 150 -41.92 23.56 -21.17
N SER A 151 -42.33 22.68 -20.25
CA SER A 151 -43.72 22.29 -20.08
C SER A 151 -43.94 21.53 -18.78
N ARG A 152 -44.90 22.02 -17.99
CA ARG A 152 -45.75 21.21 -17.11
C ARG A 152 -46.42 20.13 -17.95
N THR A 153 -46.43 18.89 -17.46
CA THR A 153 -47.61 18.09 -17.07
C THR A 153 -47.17 16.66 -16.79
N GLY A 154 -47.48 16.12 -15.61
CA GLY A 154 -47.29 14.70 -15.36
C GLY A 154 -47.23 14.30 -13.90
N SER A 155 -48.20 14.76 -13.10
CA SER A 155 -48.48 14.21 -11.77
C SER A 155 -48.68 12.70 -11.85
N GLY A 156 -48.01 11.97 -10.96
CA GLY A 156 -48.16 10.51 -10.85
C GLY A 156 -47.62 9.94 -9.55
N TRP A 157 -47.95 10.57 -8.41
CA TRP A 157 -47.94 9.87 -7.14
C TRP A 157 -48.97 8.75 -7.20
N GLN A 158 -48.55 7.49 -7.09
CA GLN A 158 -49.33 6.49 -6.35
C GLN A 158 -48.43 5.58 -5.54
N HIS A 159 -48.83 5.50 -4.28
CA HIS A 159 -48.36 4.70 -3.19
C HIS A 159 -48.62 3.20 -3.37
N THR A 160 -47.99 2.45 -2.45
CA THR A 160 -48.52 1.32 -1.66
C THR A 160 -48.27 -0.15 -2.10
N ARG A 161 -47.56 -0.81 -1.16
CA ARG A 161 -47.87 -2.06 -0.43
C ARG A 161 -47.38 -3.42 -0.96
N ALA A 162 -46.52 -3.97 -0.10
CA ALA A 162 -46.34 -5.37 0.28
C ALA A 162 -47.57 -6.30 0.21
N ARG A 163 -47.31 -7.56 -0.17
CA ARG A 163 -47.71 -8.84 0.46
C ARG A 163 -47.16 -9.99 -0.41
N ARG A 164 -46.29 -10.89 0.07
CA ARG A 164 -46.53 -12.13 0.85
C ARG A 164 -47.56 -13.10 0.25
N ARG A 165 -47.16 -14.38 0.31
CA ARG A 165 -47.86 -15.66 0.08
C ARG A 165 -47.69 -16.20 -1.34
N GLY A 166 -47.37 -17.46 -1.54
CA GLY A 166 -47.20 -18.59 -0.62
C GLY A 166 -46.81 -19.82 -1.42
#